data_AF-A0A356X2N6-F1
#
_entry.id   AF-A0A356X2N6-F1
#
_cell.length_a   1.000
_cell.length_b   1.000
_cell.length_c   1.000
_cell.angle_alpha   90.00
_cell.angle_beta   90.00
_cell.angle_gamma   90.00
#
_symmetry.space_group_name_H-M   'P 1'
#
loop_
_entity.id
_entity.type
_entity.pdbx_description
1 polymer ?
#
loop_
_entity_poly.entity_id
_entity_poly.type
_entity_poly.pdbx_seq_one_letter_code
_entity_poly.pdbx_strand_id
1 'polypeptide(L)'
;MFETSEAGNQLTELTEFDQTDTSAVLEIVLKPEETFQEITGFGGSFTESSAYLLNELSQENRERILEAYFGDSGARYSLTGTHINSSDFSLGNYSYAPEEDKSLANFSIDEDRDDIIPMIKDAMRISTDGFRIISSPWTAPPWMKDNN
;
A
#
# COMPACT_ATOMS: atom_id res chain seq x y z
N MET A 1 18.40 2.01 -18.27
CA MET A 1 17.93 3.05 -17.30
C MET A 1 16.43 3.11 -17.45
N PHE A 2 15.67 3.38 -16.38
CA PHE A 2 14.25 3.71 -16.52
C PHE A 2 14.06 5.21 -16.31
N GLU A 3 13.27 5.85 -17.16
CA GLU A 3 12.93 7.26 -17.05
C GLU A 3 11.42 7.46 -16.90
N THR A 4 11.05 8.35 -15.98
CA THR A 4 9.73 9.00 -15.97
C THR A 4 9.96 10.49 -16.08
N SER A 5 9.30 11.16 -17.03
CA SER A 5 9.49 12.60 -17.28
C SER A 5 8.18 13.31 -17.61
N GLU A 6 8.13 14.61 -17.32
CA GLU A 6 6.98 15.47 -17.67
C GLU A 6 6.69 15.46 -19.18
N ALA A 7 7.74 15.31 -20.00
CA ALA A 7 7.64 15.21 -21.46
C ALA A 7 6.96 13.93 -21.95
N GLY A 8 6.71 12.96 -21.07
CA GLY A 8 5.82 11.83 -21.34
C GLY A 8 6.46 10.44 -21.19
N ASN A 9 7.73 10.32 -20.79
CA ASN A 9 8.26 9.01 -20.43
C ASN A 9 7.57 8.50 -19.16
N GLN A 10 7.16 7.23 -19.16
CA GLN A 10 6.41 6.59 -18.09
C GLN A 10 7.04 5.24 -17.78
N LEU A 11 8.04 5.23 -16.90
CA LEU A 11 8.87 4.05 -16.66
C LEU A 11 9.44 3.49 -17.98
N THR A 12 9.82 4.38 -18.89
CA THR A 12 10.35 4.00 -20.20
C THR A 12 11.77 3.47 -20.03
N GLU A 13 12.06 2.29 -20.60
CA GLU A 13 13.43 1.79 -20.65
C GLU A 13 14.23 2.57 -21.71
N LEU A 14 15.29 3.23 -21.26
CA LEU A 14 16.27 3.90 -22.10
C LEU A 14 17.52 3.05 -22.23
N THR A 15 17.88 2.74 -23.47
CA THR A 15 19.04 1.93 -23.86
C THR A 15 20.16 2.75 -24.51
N GLU A 16 19.86 3.97 -24.95
CA GLU A 16 20.80 4.88 -25.63
C GLU A 16 21.00 6.15 -24.78
N PHE A 17 22.25 6.58 -24.63
CA PHE A 17 22.63 7.77 -23.88
C PHE A 17 23.55 8.64 -24.73
N ASP A 18 23.19 9.92 -24.89
CA ASP A 18 24.06 10.89 -25.53
C ASP A 18 25.28 11.16 -24.65
N GLN A 19 26.47 11.04 -25.23
CA GLN A 19 27.69 11.48 -24.55
C GLN A 19 27.74 13.01 -24.59
N THR A 20 27.48 13.66 -23.46
CA THR A 20 27.62 15.11 -23.31
C THR A 20 29.09 15.51 -23.21
N ASP A 21 29.41 16.63 -23.87
CA ASP A 21 30.76 17.21 -23.96
C ASP A 21 31.28 17.57 -22.54
N THR A 22 32.38 16.93 -22.15
CA THR A 22 32.94 16.76 -20.78
C THR A 22 33.44 18.04 -20.08
N SER A 23 33.03 19.23 -20.49
CA SER A 23 33.58 20.49 -19.95
C SER A 23 33.12 20.85 -18.53
N ALA A 24 32.07 20.21 -18.01
CA ALA A 24 31.64 20.31 -16.61
C ALA A 24 30.92 19.02 -16.16
N VAL A 25 31.70 17.96 -15.87
CA VAL A 25 31.14 16.67 -15.44
C VAL A 25 30.78 16.72 -13.95
N LEU A 26 29.51 16.54 -13.64
CA LEU A 26 29.06 16.18 -12.30
C LEU A 26 29.31 14.68 -12.11
N GLU A 27 30.20 14.33 -11.18
CA GLU A 27 30.53 12.93 -10.89
C GLU A 27 29.81 12.46 -9.63
N ILE A 28 29.18 11.28 -9.70
CA ILE A 28 28.58 10.59 -8.57
C ILE A 28 29.36 9.29 -8.36
N VAL A 29 30.00 9.14 -7.20
CA VAL A 29 30.83 7.97 -6.86
C VAL A 29 30.11 7.11 -5.83
N LEU A 30 29.93 5.81 -6.14
CA LEU A 30 29.39 4.83 -5.21
C LEU A 30 30.51 4.24 -4.34
N LYS A 31 30.24 4.07 -3.04
CA LYS A 31 31.14 3.46 -2.06
C LYS A 31 30.49 2.26 -1.37
N PRO A 32 30.54 1.06 -1.95
CA PRO A 32 29.82 -0.11 -1.45
C PRO A 32 30.19 -0.56 -0.03
N GLU A 33 31.37 -0.17 0.45
CA GLU A 33 31.86 -0.43 1.80
C GLU A 33 31.25 0.49 2.88
N GLU A 34 30.66 1.61 2.49
CA GLU A 34 29.96 2.54 3.38
C GLU A 34 28.46 2.18 3.42
N THR A 35 28.05 1.36 4.39
CA THR A 35 26.67 0.88 4.53
C THR A 35 25.81 1.75 5.46
N PHE A 36 24.51 1.84 5.17
CA PHE A 36 23.52 2.52 6.01
C PHE A 36 22.36 1.59 6.40
N GLN A 37 21.15 2.11 6.57
CA GLN A 37 19.97 1.34 6.95
C GLN A 37 19.55 0.31 5.90
N GLU A 38 18.96 -0.78 6.36
CA GLU A 38 18.21 -1.70 5.50
C GLU A 38 16.85 -1.10 5.13
N ILE A 39 16.44 -1.28 3.87
CA ILE A 39 15.14 -0.83 3.38
C ILE A 39 14.12 -1.92 3.63
N THR A 40 13.08 -1.60 4.41
CA THR A 40 12.01 -2.56 4.75
C THR A 40 11.07 -2.85 3.58
N GLY A 41 10.80 -1.85 2.75
CA GLY A 41 9.94 -1.98 1.56
C GLY A 41 9.25 -0.67 1.20
N PHE A 42 8.46 -0.74 0.13
CA PHE A 42 7.67 0.36 -0.40
C PHE A 42 6.26 -0.13 -0.74
N GLY A 43 5.27 0.75 -0.66
CA GLY A 43 3.92 0.42 -1.10
C GLY A 43 2.89 1.45 -0.67
N GLY A 44 1.66 0.99 -0.42
CA GLY A 44 0.50 1.82 -0.11
C GLY A 44 -0.44 1.17 0.90
N SER A 45 -1.56 1.83 1.20
CA SER A 45 -2.50 1.37 2.23
C SER A 45 -3.71 0.66 1.64
N PHE A 46 -4.11 -0.44 2.26
CA PHE A 46 -5.42 -1.07 2.11
C PHE A 46 -6.42 -0.36 3.02
N THR A 47 -7.09 0.66 2.47
CA THR A 47 -8.21 1.34 3.14
C THR A 47 -9.54 0.81 2.62
N GLU A 48 -10.60 0.96 3.41
CA GLU A 48 -11.97 0.63 3.00
C GLU A 48 -12.36 1.37 1.72
N SER A 49 -12.04 2.66 1.58
CA SER A 49 -12.30 3.43 0.35
C SER A 49 -11.60 2.82 -0.87
N SER A 50 -10.34 2.39 -0.73
CA SER A 50 -9.62 1.73 -1.83
C SER A 50 -10.24 0.39 -2.18
N ALA A 51 -10.64 -0.40 -1.18
CA ALA A 51 -11.29 -1.69 -1.39
C ALA A 51 -12.67 -1.54 -2.04
N TYR A 52 -13.47 -0.58 -1.57
CA TYR A 52 -14.77 -0.22 -2.16
C TYR A 52 -14.63 0.17 -3.64
N LEU A 53 -13.74 1.11 -3.98
CA LEU A 53 -13.52 1.52 -5.37
C LEU A 53 -13.04 0.35 -6.24
N LEU A 54 -12.21 -0.54 -5.69
CA LEU A 54 -11.74 -1.72 -6.40
C LEU A 54 -12.85 -2.76 -6.59
N ASN A 55 -13.83 -2.84 -5.69
CA ASN A 55 -15.00 -3.72 -5.78
C ASN A 55 -16.03 -3.23 -6.82
N GLU A 56 -16.09 -1.92 -7.09
CA GLU A 56 -16.97 -1.34 -8.12
C GLU A 56 -16.50 -1.59 -9.56
N LEU A 57 -15.27 -2.11 -9.74
CA LEU A 57 -14.70 -2.40 -11.05
C LEU A 57 -15.09 -3.78 -11.56
N SER A 58 -14.98 -3.97 -12.88
CA SER A 58 -15.00 -5.31 -13.46
C SER A 58 -13.83 -6.14 -12.93
N GLN A 59 -14.01 -7.47 -12.89
CA GLN A 59 -12.95 -8.39 -12.48
C GLN A 59 -11.64 -8.17 -13.25
N GLU A 60 -11.71 -7.97 -14.57
CA GLU A 60 -10.54 -7.70 -15.41
C GLU A 60 -9.78 -6.43 -14.97
N ASN A 61 -10.50 -5.33 -14.70
CA ASN A 61 -9.88 -4.08 -14.28
C ASN A 61 -9.32 -4.17 -12.85
N ARG A 62 -10.01 -4.88 -11.96
CA ARG A 62 -9.52 -5.19 -10.62
C ARG A 62 -8.19 -5.95 -10.68
N GLU A 63 -8.14 -7.04 -11.46
CA GLU A 63 -6.93 -7.84 -11.61
C GLU A 63 -5.79 -7.03 -12.21
N ARG A 64 -6.08 -6.20 -13.23
CA ARG A 64 -5.07 -5.31 -13.83
C ARG A 64 -4.47 -4.32 -12.83
N ILE A 65 -5.27 -3.74 -11.94
CA ILE A 65 -4.78 -2.81 -10.91
C ILE A 65 -3.92 -3.55 -9.88
N LEU A 66 -4.36 -4.71 -9.41
CA LEU A 66 -3.61 -5.48 -8.43
C LEU A 66 -2.29 -6.01 -9.02
N GLU A 67 -2.28 -6.45 -10.28
CA GLU A 67 -1.06 -6.80 -11.02
C GLU A 67 -0.11 -5.61 -11.14
N ALA A 68 -0.62 -4.42 -11.45
CA ALA A 68 0.19 -3.22 -11.56
C ALA A 68 0.89 -2.84 -10.24
N TYR A 69 0.27 -3.11 -9.08
CA TYR A 69 0.86 -2.80 -7.77
C TYR A 69 1.71 -3.95 -7.20
N PHE A 70 1.24 -5.19 -7.29
CA PHE A 70 1.82 -6.33 -6.57
C PHE A 70 2.50 -7.35 -7.49
N GLY A 71 2.17 -7.37 -8.77
CA GLY A 71 2.64 -8.35 -9.72
C GLY A 71 4.09 -8.15 -10.14
N ASP A 72 4.67 -9.20 -10.71
CA ASP A 72 6.06 -9.23 -11.15
C ASP A 72 6.34 -8.23 -12.29
N SER A 73 5.30 -7.88 -13.04
CA SER A 73 5.35 -6.90 -14.13
C SER A 73 5.09 -5.46 -13.67
N GLY A 74 4.71 -5.28 -12.39
CA GLY A 74 4.29 -4.02 -11.80
C GLY A 74 5.31 -3.42 -10.82
N ALA A 75 4.79 -2.63 -9.88
CA ALA A 75 5.58 -1.92 -8.86
C ALA A 75 6.13 -2.81 -7.74
N ARG A 76 5.69 -4.08 -7.65
CA ARG A 76 6.11 -5.07 -6.64
C ARG A 76 6.09 -4.51 -5.21
N TYR A 77 4.94 -3.97 -4.80
CA TYR A 77 4.75 -3.48 -3.44
C TYR A 77 5.14 -4.54 -2.41
N SER A 78 5.97 -4.13 -1.45
CA SER A 78 6.62 -4.98 -0.44
C SER A 78 6.32 -4.54 0.99
N LEU A 79 5.77 -3.33 1.18
CA LEU A 79 5.32 -2.82 2.47
C LEU A 79 3.99 -2.07 2.31
N THR A 80 2.96 -2.53 3.01
CA THR A 80 1.61 -1.97 2.92
C THR A 80 1.08 -1.56 4.30
N GLY A 81 0.15 -0.61 4.32
CA GLY A 81 -0.59 -0.20 5.51
C GLY A 81 -2.02 -0.75 5.53
N THR A 82 -2.65 -0.82 6.69
CA THR A 82 -4.11 -0.90 6.85
C THR A 82 -4.53 -0.25 8.16
N HIS A 83 -5.81 0.03 8.34
CA HIS A 83 -6.35 0.63 9.57
C HIS A 83 -6.97 -0.44 10.47
N ILE A 84 -7.05 -0.15 11.77
CA ILE A 84 -7.83 -0.91 12.76
C ILE A 84 -9.02 -0.04 13.12
N ASN A 85 -10.24 -0.59 13.04
CA ASN A 85 -11.50 0.17 13.05
C ASN A 85 -11.62 1.06 11.80
N SER A 86 -12.58 1.98 11.78
CA SER A 86 -12.67 2.97 10.71
C SER A 86 -11.53 3.99 10.73
N SER A 87 -11.21 4.53 9.55
CA SER A 87 -10.36 5.71 9.35
C SER A 87 -11.17 6.87 8.74
N ASP A 88 -10.53 7.99 8.42
CA ASP A 88 -11.13 9.03 7.58
C ASP A 88 -11.35 8.58 6.11
N PHE A 89 -10.73 7.46 5.70
CA PHE A 89 -10.95 6.78 4.42
C PHE A 89 -11.86 5.56 4.55
N SER A 90 -12.74 5.57 5.56
CA SER A 90 -13.82 4.59 5.71
C SER A 90 -15.16 5.10 5.18
N LEU A 91 -16.06 4.19 4.79
CA LEU A 91 -17.41 4.56 4.31
C LEU A 91 -18.33 5.01 5.45
N GLY A 92 -17.97 4.65 6.69
CA GLY A 92 -18.63 5.11 7.90
C GLY A 92 -17.70 5.00 9.11
N ASN A 93 -18.16 5.53 10.24
CA ASN A 93 -17.46 5.38 11.51
C ASN A 93 -17.88 4.07 12.17
N TYR A 94 -16.92 3.19 12.43
CA TYR A 94 -17.17 1.93 13.12
C TYR A 94 -16.00 1.57 14.04
N SER A 95 -16.25 0.62 14.94
CA SER A 95 -15.22 -0.03 15.71
C SER A 95 -15.53 -1.50 15.85
N TYR A 96 -14.49 -2.33 15.90
CA TYR A 96 -14.61 -3.78 16.10
C TYR A 96 -15.20 -4.15 17.47
N ALA A 97 -15.27 -3.23 18.43
CA ALA A 97 -15.86 -3.44 19.75
C ALA A 97 -16.82 -2.29 20.11
N PRO A 98 -17.98 -2.17 19.44
CA PRO A 98 -18.85 -1.00 19.55
C PRO A 98 -19.57 -0.89 20.90
N GLU A 99 -19.75 -2.00 21.61
CA GLU A 99 -20.44 -2.07 22.90
C GLU A 99 -19.46 -1.99 24.08
N GLU A 100 -19.91 -1.47 25.23
CA GLU A 100 -19.12 -1.46 26.46
C GLU A 100 -18.92 -2.89 26.99
N ASP A 101 -17.87 -3.53 26.50
CA ASP A 101 -17.52 -4.91 26.81
C ASP A 101 -16.02 -5.02 27.07
N LYS A 102 -15.66 -4.95 28.36
CA LYS A 102 -14.27 -5.09 28.82
C LYS A 102 -13.68 -6.48 28.56
N SER A 103 -14.52 -7.48 28.28
CA SER A 103 -14.06 -8.83 27.96
C SER A 103 -13.86 -9.06 26.45
N LEU A 104 -14.29 -8.11 25.60
CA LEU A 104 -14.25 -8.21 24.14
C LEU A 104 -14.95 -9.46 23.58
N ALA A 105 -15.98 -9.96 24.27
CA ALA A 105 -16.82 -11.06 23.83
C ALA A 105 -17.58 -10.74 22.53
N ASN A 106 -17.92 -9.46 22.31
CA ASN A 106 -18.59 -8.98 21.09
C ASN A 106 -17.61 -8.38 20.05
N PHE A 107 -16.30 -8.60 20.20
CA PHE A 107 -15.32 -8.13 19.21
C PHE A 107 -15.54 -8.82 17.86
N SER A 108 -15.65 -8.05 16.78
CA SER A 108 -15.76 -8.58 15.43
C SER A 108 -15.08 -7.69 14.39
N ILE A 109 -14.51 -8.36 13.38
CA ILE A 109 -13.94 -7.74 12.17
C ILE A 109 -14.87 -7.91 10.96
N ASP A 110 -16.16 -8.16 11.20
CA ASP A 110 -17.11 -8.44 10.12
C ASP A 110 -17.19 -7.31 9.09
N GLU A 111 -16.99 -6.06 9.51
CA GLU A 111 -16.89 -4.88 8.63
C GLU A 111 -15.81 -5.03 7.54
N ASP A 112 -14.69 -5.71 7.82
CA ASP A 112 -13.56 -5.84 6.87
C ASP A 112 -13.67 -7.07 5.96
N ARG A 113 -14.65 -7.96 6.20
CA ARG A 113 -14.69 -9.29 5.58
C ARG A 113 -15.01 -9.28 4.09
N ASP A 114 -15.76 -8.29 3.65
CA ASP A 114 -16.29 -8.22 2.30
C ASP A 114 -15.44 -7.33 1.38
N ASP A 115 -14.45 -6.61 1.91
CA ASP A 115 -13.68 -5.62 1.15
C ASP A 115 -12.15 -5.69 1.38
N ILE A 116 -11.64 -5.26 2.54
CA ILE A 116 -10.22 -5.11 2.85
C ILE A 116 -9.56 -6.49 2.87
N ILE A 117 -10.17 -7.47 3.54
CA ILE A 117 -9.61 -8.82 3.66
C ILE A 117 -9.53 -9.51 2.27
N PRO A 118 -10.58 -9.51 1.44
CA PRO A 118 -10.49 -9.99 0.06
C PRO A 118 -9.41 -9.27 -0.76
N MET A 119 -9.33 -7.94 -0.70
CA MET A 119 -8.31 -7.17 -1.42
C MET A 119 -6.89 -7.57 -1.03
N ILE A 120 -6.61 -7.71 0.27
CA ILE A 120 -5.30 -8.17 0.78
C ILE A 120 -5.01 -9.59 0.26
N LYS A 121 -6.00 -10.50 0.35
CA LYS A 121 -5.81 -11.88 -0.13
C LYS A 121 -5.58 -11.96 -1.63
N ASP A 122 -6.19 -11.08 -2.42
CA ASP A 122 -5.97 -11.03 -3.87
C ASP A 122 -4.56 -10.54 -4.16
N ALA A 123 -4.12 -9.46 -3.51
CA ALA A 123 -2.74 -8.96 -3.60
C ALA A 123 -1.71 -10.03 -3.20
N MET A 124 -1.97 -10.79 -2.12
CA MET A 124 -1.10 -11.88 -1.66
C MET A 124 -0.96 -13.01 -2.69
N ARG A 125 -1.99 -13.27 -3.50
CA ARG A 125 -1.91 -14.31 -4.55
C ARG A 125 -1.09 -13.86 -5.76
N ILE A 126 -1.06 -12.55 -6.01
CA ILE A 126 -0.37 -11.93 -7.15
C ILE A 126 1.11 -11.69 -6.83
N SER A 127 1.42 -11.29 -5.59
CA SER A 127 2.78 -10.98 -5.17
C SER A 127 3.66 -12.24 -5.06
N THR A 128 4.69 -12.33 -5.89
CA THR A 128 5.65 -13.44 -5.86
C THR A 128 6.53 -13.43 -4.61
N ASP A 129 7.04 -12.25 -4.22
CA ASP A 129 7.94 -12.09 -3.07
C ASP A 129 7.19 -11.84 -1.74
N GLY A 130 5.88 -11.62 -1.82
CA GLY A 130 5.03 -11.22 -0.70
C GLY A 130 5.27 -9.76 -0.26
N PHE A 131 4.54 -9.36 0.78
CA PHE A 131 4.66 -8.02 1.37
C PHE A 131 4.39 -8.05 2.87
N ARG A 132 4.86 -7.02 3.58
CA ARG A 132 4.59 -6.80 5.00
C ARG A 132 3.39 -5.89 5.18
N ILE A 133 2.60 -6.10 6.23
CA ILE A 133 1.46 -5.25 6.59
C ILE A 133 1.74 -4.57 7.93
N ILE A 134 1.63 -3.24 7.96
CA ILE A 134 1.56 -2.44 9.19
C ILE A 134 0.11 -2.06 9.39
N SER A 135 -0.42 -2.27 10.61
CA SER A 135 -1.79 -1.92 10.95
C SER A 135 -1.80 -0.88 12.07
N SER A 136 -2.61 0.18 11.92
CA SER A 136 -2.67 1.29 12.89
C SER A 136 -4.11 1.67 13.23
N PRO A 137 -4.48 1.79 14.52
CA PRO A 137 -5.79 2.27 14.91
C PRO A 137 -5.90 3.80 14.74
N TRP A 138 -7.05 4.28 14.28
CA TRP A 138 -7.34 5.72 14.23
C TRP A 138 -7.91 6.24 15.56
N THR A 139 -8.79 5.45 16.17
CA THR A 139 -9.38 5.77 17.47
C THR A 139 -9.77 4.49 18.21
N ALA A 140 -9.86 4.58 19.55
CA ALA A 140 -10.44 3.54 20.39
C ALA A 140 -11.98 3.56 20.28
N PRO A 141 -12.67 2.45 20.63
CA PRO A 141 -14.12 2.46 20.79
C PRO A 141 -14.63 3.62 21.66
N PRO A 142 -15.81 4.20 21.39
CA PRO A 142 -16.33 5.35 22.16
C PRO A 142 -16.35 5.13 23.68
N TRP A 143 -16.79 3.96 24.14
CA TRP A 143 -16.87 3.64 25.57
C TRP A 143 -15.51 3.57 26.29
N MET A 144 -14.39 3.54 25.56
CA MET A 144 -13.03 3.63 26.13
C MET A 144 -12.53 5.08 26.26
N LYS A 145 -13.32 6.07 25.85
CA LYS A 145 -12.92 7.48 25.76
C LYS A 145 -13.69 8.35 26.75
N ASP A 146 -13.11 9.50 27.09
CA ASP A 146 -13.69 10.48 28.02
C ASP A 146 -14.51 11.60 27.31
N ASN A 147 -14.63 11.54 25.99
CA ASN A 147 -15.15 12.62 25.14
C ASN A 147 -16.21 12.19 24.11
N ASN A 148 -17.22 11.42 24.56
CA ASN A 148 -18.32 10.92 23.71
C ASN A 148 -19.15 12.01 23.02
#